data_AF-A0AAV5I6Z8-F1
#
_entry.id   AF-A0AAV5I6Z8-F1
#
_cell.length_a   1.000
_cell.length_b   1.000
_cell.length_c   1.000
_cell.angle_alpha   90.00
_cell.angle_beta   90.00
_cell.angle_gamma   90.00
#
_symmetry.space_group_name_H-M   'P 1'
#
loop_
_entity.id
_entity.type
_entity.pdbx_description
1 polymer ?
#
loop_
_entity_poly.entity_id
_entity_poly.type
_entity_poly.pdbx_seq_one_letter_code
_entity_poly.pdbx_strand_id
1 'polypeptide(L)'
;MDSAHVNWEALDALIIDFAKSENLIEDSCSSSPSLSSSSYHFRLIIRQIRQSLEAGNVDAAIDLFRRHAPFILDDHRLLFRLQKQKFIELLRRGTAEDRDSAIDCLRTSLAPCALDAYPEAYEEFKHVLLAFVYDKDDQTSPVANEWAERRRFEIAGLMSSVLRVHLHAYDPVFSMTLRYLISIHKVFFFRQGIVSPISDLTKRLLLEEPDLPAAPPESMYEAPPFDENDIQALAHAVELTRQGAIDSLRFAKGDLFQAFQVVKTPFVIYYFLILWYLKFSVQQ
;
A
#
# COMPACT_ATOMS: atom_id res chain seq x y z
N MET A 1 -15.62 24.86 29.76
CA MET A 1 -15.37 23.97 28.61
C MET A 1 -15.55 22.58 29.15
N ASP A 2 -16.72 22.01 28.91
CA ASP A 2 -17.06 20.68 29.41
C ASP A 2 -16.09 19.68 28.78
N SER A 3 -15.31 19.01 29.62
CA SER A 3 -14.41 17.95 29.21
C SER A 3 -15.26 16.88 28.54
N ALA A 4 -15.23 16.83 27.20
CA ALA A 4 -15.87 15.77 26.44
C ALA A 4 -15.41 14.44 27.04
N HIS A 5 -16.35 13.72 27.66
CA HIS A 5 -16.05 12.51 28.40
C HIS A 5 -15.63 11.46 27.37
N VAL A 6 -14.37 11.03 27.41
CA VAL A 6 -13.90 9.93 26.55
C VAL A 6 -14.73 8.70 26.89
N ASN A 7 -15.26 8.03 25.86
CA ASN A 7 -15.96 6.77 26.06
C ASN A 7 -14.93 5.67 26.33
N TRP A 8 -14.74 5.37 27.62
CA TRP A 8 -13.76 4.38 28.09
C TRP A 8 -14.08 2.96 27.60
N GLU A 9 -15.35 2.58 27.51
CA GLU A 9 -15.74 1.25 26.99
C GLU A 9 -15.32 1.08 25.53
N ALA A 10 -15.49 2.15 24.74
CA ALA A 10 -15.14 2.14 23.34
C ALA A 10 -13.61 2.14 23.14
N LEU A 11 -12.86 2.82 24.01
CA LEU A 11 -11.39 2.77 24.02
C LEU A 11 -10.88 1.38 24.42
N ASP A 12 -11.45 0.78 25.45
CA ASP A 12 -11.08 -0.56 25.91
C ASP A 12 -11.32 -1.61 24.82
N ALA A 13 -12.44 -1.51 24.10
CA ALA A 13 -12.73 -2.36 22.95
C ALA A 13 -11.66 -2.22 21.85
N LEU A 14 -11.22 -1.00 21.53
CA LEU A 14 -10.15 -0.75 20.55
C LEU A 14 -8.80 -1.31 20.99
N ILE A 15 -8.46 -1.19 22.28
CA ILE A 15 -7.20 -1.71 22.82
C ILE A 15 -7.20 -3.24 22.79
N ILE A 16 -8.32 -3.87 23.16
CA ILE A 16 -8.46 -5.34 23.13
C ILE A 16 -8.39 -5.86 21.69
N ASP A 17 -9.08 -5.22 20.74
CA ASP A 17 -9.03 -5.58 19.32
C ASP A 17 -7.59 -5.44 18.76
N PHE A 18 -6.91 -4.34 19.08
CA PHE A 18 -5.51 -4.14 18.74
C PHE A 18 -4.63 -5.25 19.30
N ALA A 19 -4.74 -5.54 20.61
CA ALA A 19 -3.92 -6.53 21.28
C ALA A 19 -4.12 -7.95 20.71
N LYS A 20 -5.35 -8.28 20.29
CA LYS A 20 -5.64 -9.52 19.55
C LYS A 20 -5.03 -9.51 18.16
N SER A 21 -5.21 -8.43 17.39
CA SER A 21 -4.71 -8.31 16.02
C SER A 21 -3.17 -8.34 15.91
N GLU A 22 -2.49 -7.97 16.99
CA GLU A 22 -1.03 -7.91 17.14
C GLU A 22 -0.46 -9.13 17.88
N ASN A 23 -1.29 -10.12 18.25
CA ASN A 23 -0.90 -11.27 19.06
C ASN A 23 -0.20 -10.91 20.39
N LEU A 24 -0.59 -9.81 21.03
CA LEU A 24 -0.04 -9.38 22.33
C LEU A 24 -0.67 -10.12 23.51
N ILE A 25 -1.80 -10.81 23.29
CA ILE A 25 -2.49 -11.62 24.29
C ILE A 25 -2.52 -13.05 23.75
N GLU A 26 -2.00 -14.01 24.52
CA GLU A 26 -2.15 -15.44 24.23
C GLU A 26 -3.58 -15.88 24.57
N ASP A 27 -4.35 -16.26 23.56
CA ASP A 27 -5.61 -16.96 23.78
C ASP A 27 -5.28 -18.32 24.43
N SER A 28 -5.55 -18.44 25.73
CA SER A 28 -5.25 -19.62 26.57
C SER A 28 -5.99 -20.90 26.16
N CYS A 29 -6.64 -20.93 24.98
CA CYS A 29 -7.40 -22.03 24.43
C CYS A 29 -6.81 -22.70 23.17
N SER A 30 -5.62 -22.29 22.68
CA SER A 30 -5.02 -22.92 21.48
C SER A 30 -3.74 -23.69 21.81
N SER A 31 -3.90 -24.95 22.22
CA SER A 31 -2.79 -25.91 22.44
C SER A 31 -2.20 -26.41 21.11
N SER A 32 -1.62 -25.52 20.31
CA SER A 32 -0.80 -25.91 19.15
C SER A 32 0.14 -24.77 18.76
N PRO A 33 1.46 -24.99 18.67
CA PRO A 33 2.42 -23.98 18.22
C PRO A 33 2.37 -23.90 16.70
N SER A 34 1.21 -23.56 16.15
CA SER A 34 1.08 -23.23 14.75
C SER A 34 1.41 -21.75 14.63
N LEU A 35 2.44 -21.42 13.86
CA LEU A 35 2.85 -20.07 13.39
C LEU A 35 1.72 -19.43 12.54
N SER A 36 0.50 -19.44 13.04
CA SER A 36 -0.74 -19.19 12.31
C SER A 36 -0.93 -17.69 12.14
N SER A 37 -0.30 -17.18 11.08
CA SER A 37 -0.94 -16.23 10.15
C SER A 37 -1.71 -15.08 10.82
N SER A 38 -1.07 -14.37 11.76
CA SER A 38 -1.68 -13.17 12.31
C SER A 38 -1.65 -12.05 11.27
N SER A 39 -2.69 -11.21 11.31
CA SER A 39 -2.77 -10.00 10.47
C SER A 39 -1.50 -9.13 10.62
N TYR A 40 -0.91 -9.11 11.83
CA TYR A 40 0.39 -8.49 12.10
C TYR A 40 1.54 -9.07 11.27
N HIS A 41 1.67 -10.40 11.20
CA HIS A 41 2.73 -11.03 10.41
C HIS A 41 2.63 -10.65 8.93
N PHE A 42 1.42 -10.62 8.37
CA PHE A 42 1.22 -10.16 7.00
C PHE A 42 1.52 -8.67 6.83
N ARG A 43 1.14 -7.80 7.78
CA ARG A 43 1.53 -6.38 7.73
C ARG A 43 3.06 -6.21 7.74
N LEU A 44 3.79 -7.04 8.49
CA LEU A 44 5.26 -7.02 8.51
C LEU A 44 5.85 -7.47 7.18
N ILE A 45 5.32 -8.54 6.58
CA ILE A 45 5.74 -9.02 5.25
C ILE A 45 5.48 -7.95 4.19
N ILE A 46 4.30 -7.33 4.20
CA ILE A 46 3.92 -6.27 3.26
C ILE A 46 4.90 -5.11 3.34
N ARG A 47 5.25 -4.68 4.56
CA ARG A 47 6.28 -3.66 4.79
C ARG A 47 7.64 -4.08 4.25
N GLN A 48 8.07 -5.31 4.50
CA GLN A 48 9.35 -5.81 4.00
C GLN A 48 9.40 -5.86 2.46
N ILE A 49 8.31 -6.27 1.82
CA ILE A 49 8.17 -6.26 0.36
C ILE A 49 8.25 -4.83 -0.17
N ARG A 50 7.52 -3.90 0.45
CA ARG A 50 7.53 -2.48 0.05
C ARG A 50 8.93 -1.88 0.16
N GLN A 51 9.60 -2.08 1.28
CA GLN A 51 10.98 -1.61 1.49
C GLN A 51 11.96 -2.19 0.46
N SER A 52 11.79 -3.47 0.09
CA SER A 52 12.63 -4.10 -0.92
C SER A 52 12.42 -3.46 -2.31
N LEU A 53 11.16 -3.16 -2.67
CA LEU A 53 10.83 -2.50 -3.93
C LEU A 53 11.29 -1.04 -3.97
N GLU A 54 11.12 -0.29 -2.87
CA GLU A 54 11.59 1.10 -2.74
C GLU A 54 13.12 1.21 -2.81
N ALA A 55 13.82 0.23 -2.24
CA ALA A 55 15.28 0.12 -2.33
C ALA A 55 15.77 -0.35 -3.72
N GLY A 56 14.86 -0.75 -4.63
CA GLY A 56 15.20 -1.28 -5.95
C GLY A 56 15.65 -2.74 -5.95
N ASN A 57 15.53 -3.46 -4.84
CA ASN A 57 15.83 -4.90 -4.77
C ASN A 57 14.58 -5.73 -5.13
N VAL A 58 14.29 -5.79 -6.42
CA VAL A 58 13.08 -6.48 -6.94
C VAL A 58 13.16 -8.00 -6.77
N ASP A 59 14.35 -8.60 -6.86
CA ASP A 59 14.51 -10.05 -6.68
C ASP A 59 14.16 -10.51 -5.27
N ALA A 60 14.61 -9.77 -4.24
CA ALA A 60 14.21 -10.06 -2.86
C ALA A 60 12.69 -9.94 -2.66
N ALA A 61 12.04 -8.98 -3.33
CA ALA A 61 10.59 -8.85 -3.31
C ALA A 61 9.90 -10.05 -3.99
N ILE A 62 10.39 -10.49 -5.15
CA ILE A 62 9.88 -11.69 -5.85
C ILE A 62 9.99 -12.94 -4.97
N ASP A 63 11.09 -13.12 -4.24
CA ASP A 63 11.26 -14.26 -3.35
C ASP A 63 10.34 -14.21 -2.13
N LEU A 64 9.98 -13.00 -1.65
CA LEU A 64 8.94 -12.83 -0.63
C LEU A 64 7.55 -13.14 -1.19
N PHE A 65 7.23 -12.72 -2.41
CA PHE A 65 5.98 -13.06 -3.09
C PHE A 65 5.82 -14.58 -3.27
N ARG A 66 6.85 -15.28 -3.76
CA ARG A 66 6.80 -16.74 -3.93
C ARG A 66 6.49 -17.48 -2.64
N ARG A 67 6.98 -16.99 -1.50
CA ARG A 67 6.80 -17.62 -0.18
C ARG A 67 5.46 -17.32 0.47
N HIS A 68 4.97 -16.08 0.35
CA HIS A 68 3.83 -15.61 1.15
C HIS A 68 2.59 -15.24 0.33
N ALA A 69 2.75 -14.95 -0.97
CA ALA A 69 1.67 -14.48 -1.85
C ALA A 69 1.93 -14.87 -3.33
N PRO A 70 1.95 -16.17 -3.66
CA PRO A 70 2.24 -16.62 -5.02
C PRO A 70 1.21 -16.14 -6.04
N PHE A 71 -0.05 -15.93 -5.62
CA PHE A 71 -1.14 -15.43 -6.46
C PHE A 71 -0.84 -14.08 -7.14
N ILE A 72 0.07 -13.27 -6.60
CA ILE A 72 0.49 -12.00 -7.23
C ILE A 72 1.34 -12.25 -8.46
N LEU A 73 2.11 -13.33 -8.47
CA LEU A 73 2.95 -13.73 -9.60
C LEU A 73 2.13 -14.44 -10.68
N ASP A 74 0.97 -14.99 -10.32
CA ASP A 74 0.02 -15.57 -11.27
C ASP A 74 -0.72 -14.50 -12.10
N ASP A 75 -0.86 -13.27 -11.57
CA ASP A 75 -1.37 -12.14 -12.34
C ASP A 75 -0.29 -11.61 -13.30
N HIS A 76 -0.43 -11.96 -14.59
CA HIS A 76 0.48 -11.55 -15.65
C HIS A 76 0.70 -10.04 -15.73
N ARG A 77 -0.28 -9.21 -15.33
CA ARG A 77 -0.16 -7.75 -15.35
C ARG A 77 0.76 -7.25 -14.25
N LEU A 78 0.59 -7.78 -13.03
CA LEU A 78 1.44 -7.46 -11.89
C LEU A 78 2.85 -7.98 -12.10
N LEU A 79 2.96 -9.21 -12.64
CA LEU A 79 4.23 -9.81 -12.99
C LEU A 79 4.98 -8.98 -14.04
N PHE A 80 4.31 -8.54 -15.12
CA PHE A 80 4.91 -7.68 -16.13
C PHE A 80 5.45 -6.38 -15.52
N ARG A 81 4.68 -5.70 -14.65
CA ARG A 81 5.12 -4.47 -13.97
C ARG A 81 6.35 -4.71 -13.07
N LEU A 82 6.39 -5.83 -12.35
CA LEU A 82 7.55 -6.21 -11.53
C LEU A 82 8.79 -6.50 -12.39
N GLN A 83 8.65 -7.28 -13.46
CA GLN A 83 9.76 -7.61 -14.36
C GLN A 83 10.28 -6.36 -15.09
N LYS A 84 9.38 -5.45 -15.47
CA LYS A 84 9.73 -4.15 -16.04
C LYS A 84 10.57 -3.33 -15.06
N GLN A 85 10.17 -3.26 -13.79
CA GLN A 85 10.98 -2.58 -12.77
C GLN A 85 12.33 -3.26 -12.57
N LYS A 86 12.38 -4.60 -12.48
CA LYS A 86 13.63 -5.36 -12.35
C LYS A 86 14.61 -5.04 -13.47
N PHE A 87 14.13 -4.99 -14.71
CA PHE A 87 14.94 -4.63 -15.87
C PHE A 87 15.55 -3.23 -15.74
N ILE A 88 14.75 -2.23 -15.36
CA ILE A 88 15.23 -0.86 -15.16
C ILE A 88 16.25 -0.78 -14.00
N GLU A 89 16.05 -1.52 -12.91
CA GLU A 89 17.00 -1.55 -11.80
C GLU A 89 18.34 -2.17 -12.18
N LEU A 90 18.34 -3.26 -12.96
CA LEU A 90 19.58 -3.85 -13.48
C LEU A 90 20.35 -2.86 -14.35
N LEU A 91 19.66 -2.15 -15.25
CA LEU A 91 20.30 -1.11 -16.05
C LEU A 91 20.79 0.07 -15.21
N ARG A 92 20.08 0.44 -14.13
CA ARG A 92 20.45 1.55 -13.24
C ARG A 92 21.77 1.30 -12.50
N ARG A 93 22.10 0.04 -12.21
CA ARG A 93 23.39 -0.34 -11.58
C ARG A 93 24.58 -0.11 -12.53
N GLY A 94 24.37 -0.27 -13.83
CA GLY A 94 25.31 0.12 -14.88
C GLY A 94 26.58 -0.73 -15.01
N THR A 95 26.70 -1.84 -14.26
CA THR A 95 27.83 -2.77 -14.42
C THR A 95 27.68 -3.62 -15.70
N ALA A 96 28.78 -4.15 -16.22
CA ALA A 96 28.73 -5.02 -17.42
C ALA A 96 27.92 -6.30 -17.15
N GLU A 97 28.14 -6.92 -15.99
CA GLU A 97 27.40 -8.12 -15.56
C GLU A 97 25.91 -7.84 -15.36
N ASP A 98 25.55 -6.67 -14.82
CA ASP A 98 24.15 -6.28 -14.67
C ASP A 98 23.48 -5.99 -16.03
N ARG A 99 24.23 -5.48 -17.01
CA ARG A 99 23.71 -5.31 -18.39
C ARG A 99 23.45 -6.65 -19.06
N ASP A 100 24.37 -7.61 -18.93
CA ASP A 100 24.15 -8.97 -19.44
C ASP A 100 22.95 -9.62 -18.74
N SER A 101 22.87 -9.48 -17.42
CA SER A 101 21.71 -9.92 -16.62
C SER A 101 20.41 -9.23 -17.04
N ALA A 102 20.45 -7.96 -17.44
CA ALA A 102 19.28 -7.23 -17.95
C ALA A 102 18.82 -7.79 -19.29
N ILE A 103 19.75 -8.13 -20.19
CA ILE A 103 19.44 -8.76 -21.49
C ILE A 103 18.84 -10.16 -21.26
N ASP A 104 19.39 -10.93 -20.32
CA ASP A 104 18.87 -12.25 -19.98
C ASP A 104 17.48 -12.14 -19.33
N CYS A 105 17.29 -11.21 -18.40
CA CYS A 105 15.97 -10.91 -17.80
C CYS A 105 14.95 -10.52 -18.87
N LEU A 106 15.38 -9.72 -19.86
CA LEU A 106 14.54 -9.28 -20.95
C LEU A 106 14.04 -10.47 -21.80
N ARG A 107 14.95 -11.37 -22.18
CA ARG A 107 14.64 -12.52 -23.03
C ARG A 107 13.83 -13.60 -22.31
N THR A 108 14.18 -13.87 -21.06
CA THR A 108 13.63 -15.02 -20.31
C THR A 108 12.34 -14.69 -19.58
N SER A 109 12.19 -13.44 -19.09
CA SER A 109 11.11 -13.07 -18.19
C SER A 109 10.24 -11.97 -18.79
N LEU A 110 10.82 -10.82 -19.18
CA LEU A 110 10.03 -9.65 -19.57
C LEU A 110 9.29 -9.82 -20.90
N ALA A 111 9.96 -10.29 -21.95
CA ALA A 111 9.36 -10.44 -23.28
C ALA A 111 8.21 -11.46 -23.29
N PRO A 112 8.34 -12.66 -22.67
CA PRO A 112 7.21 -13.57 -22.52
C PRO A 112 6.06 -12.95 -21.71
N CYS A 113 6.34 -12.27 -20.60
CA CYS A 113 5.31 -11.63 -19.78
C CYS A 113 4.53 -10.55 -20.56
N ALA A 114 5.19 -9.83 -21.47
CA ALA A 114 4.55 -8.79 -22.27
C ALA A 114 3.51 -9.32 -23.27
N LEU A 115 3.64 -10.57 -23.73
CA LEU A 115 2.70 -11.18 -24.68
C LEU A 115 1.37 -11.53 -24.01
N ASP A 116 1.43 -11.94 -22.74
CA ASP A 116 0.28 -12.51 -22.02
C ASP A 116 -0.39 -11.51 -21.04
N ALA A 117 0.17 -10.30 -20.86
CA ALA A 117 -0.32 -9.35 -19.85
C ALA A 117 -1.58 -8.57 -20.28
N TYR A 118 -1.47 -7.74 -21.32
CA TYR A 118 -2.57 -6.93 -21.89
C TYR A 118 -2.15 -6.40 -23.27
N PRO A 119 -3.10 -5.99 -24.15
CA PRO A 119 -2.81 -5.64 -25.53
C PRO A 119 -1.72 -4.56 -25.72
N GLU A 120 -1.68 -3.56 -24.84
CA GLU A 120 -0.72 -2.45 -24.87
C GLU A 120 0.65 -2.79 -24.24
N ALA A 121 0.76 -3.93 -23.52
CA ALA A 121 1.97 -4.30 -22.78
C ALA A 121 3.18 -4.49 -23.71
N TYR A 122 2.95 -4.95 -24.94
CA TYR A 122 4.02 -5.13 -25.92
C TYR A 122 4.57 -3.78 -26.43
N GLU A 123 3.73 -2.75 -26.54
CA GLU A 123 4.20 -1.40 -26.86
C GLU A 123 4.96 -0.78 -25.68
N GLU A 124 4.51 -1.00 -24.45
CA GLU A 124 5.28 -0.63 -23.25
C GLU A 124 6.63 -1.35 -23.19
N PHE A 125 6.67 -2.63 -23.55
CA PHE A 125 7.91 -3.39 -23.65
C PHE A 125 8.88 -2.78 -24.66
N LYS A 126 8.40 -2.48 -25.89
CA LYS A 126 9.22 -1.81 -26.91
C LYS A 126 9.72 -0.44 -26.42
N HIS A 127 8.85 0.32 -25.75
CA HIS A 127 9.21 1.61 -25.20
C HIS A 127 10.32 1.49 -24.14
N VAL A 128 10.23 0.51 -23.25
CA VAL A 128 11.22 0.23 -22.20
C VAL A 128 12.59 -0.17 -22.77
N LEU A 129 12.65 -0.78 -23.96
CA LEU A 129 13.94 -1.07 -24.63
C LEU A 129 14.76 0.19 -24.92
N LEU A 130 14.13 1.36 -25.03
CA LEU A 130 14.84 2.63 -25.21
C LEU A 130 15.76 2.94 -24.02
N ALA A 131 15.54 2.33 -22.85
CA ALA A 131 16.45 2.43 -21.69
C ALA A 131 17.85 1.84 -21.95
N PHE A 132 18.05 1.05 -23.01
CA PHE A 132 19.39 0.65 -23.44
C PHE A 132 20.17 1.78 -24.12
N VAL A 133 19.45 2.71 -24.75
CA VAL A 133 20.03 3.77 -25.58
C VAL A 133 20.14 5.08 -24.79
N TYR A 134 19.12 5.39 -24.00
CA TYR A 134 19.05 6.61 -23.21
C TYR A 134 19.50 6.36 -21.78
N ASP A 135 20.47 7.15 -21.32
CA ASP A 135 20.98 7.08 -19.95
C ASP A 135 19.97 7.67 -18.95
N LYS A 136 20.12 7.29 -17.67
CA LYS A 136 19.29 7.74 -16.56
C LYS A 136 19.33 9.26 -16.35
N ASP A 137 20.41 9.90 -16.75
CA ASP A 137 20.64 11.34 -16.57
C ASP A 137 20.01 12.18 -17.70
N ASP A 138 19.54 11.55 -18.78
CA ASP A 138 18.91 12.26 -19.91
C ASP A 138 17.44 12.54 -19.62
N GLN A 139 17.16 13.76 -19.16
CA GLN A 139 15.79 14.22 -18.85
C GLN A 139 14.92 14.46 -20.09
N THR A 140 15.51 14.53 -21.29
CA THR A 140 14.77 14.66 -22.55
C THR A 140 14.42 13.31 -23.17
N SER A 141 14.88 12.23 -22.54
CA SER A 141 14.62 10.87 -22.95
C SER A 141 13.11 10.54 -22.93
N PRO A 142 12.61 9.82 -23.94
CA PRO A 142 11.24 9.31 -23.91
C PRO A 142 10.98 8.36 -22.74
N VAL A 143 12.03 7.77 -22.15
CA VAL A 143 11.95 6.87 -20.99
C VAL A 143 12.37 7.52 -19.68
N ALA A 144 12.52 8.86 -19.63
CA ALA A 144 12.89 9.58 -18.41
C ALA A 144 11.97 9.25 -17.22
N ASN A 145 10.67 9.08 -17.49
CA ASN A 145 9.69 8.68 -16.47
C ASN A 145 9.96 7.28 -15.90
N GLU A 146 10.45 6.33 -16.70
CA GLU A 146 10.77 4.98 -16.22
C GLU A 146 12.01 4.98 -15.31
N TRP A 147 12.92 5.94 -15.52
CA TRP A 147 14.08 6.16 -14.66
C TRP A 147 13.76 6.85 -13.34
N ALA A 148 12.57 7.45 -13.18
CA ALA A 148 12.22 8.18 -11.97
C ALA A 148 12.08 7.26 -10.75
N GLU A 149 12.64 7.66 -9.62
CA GLU A 149 12.50 6.92 -8.34
C GLU A 149 11.02 6.78 -7.92
N ARG A 150 10.19 7.75 -8.33
CA ARG A 150 8.73 7.72 -8.15
C ARG A 150 8.10 6.41 -8.62
N ARG A 151 8.61 5.79 -9.70
CA ARG A 151 8.10 4.51 -10.22
C ARG A 151 8.26 3.38 -9.22
N ARG A 152 9.36 3.36 -8.44
CA ARG A 152 9.56 2.39 -7.36
C ARG A 152 8.46 2.51 -6.31
N PHE A 153 8.16 3.73 -5.87
CA PHE A 153 7.12 4.00 -4.89
C PHE A 153 5.72 3.67 -5.41
N GLU A 154 5.44 3.95 -6.69
CA GLU A 154 4.16 3.60 -7.32
C GLU A 154 3.94 2.09 -7.36
N ILE A 155 4.94 1.31 -7.79
CA ILE A 155 4.86 -0.15 -7.82
C ILE A 155 4.80 -0.71 -6.40
N ALA A 156 5.61 -0.20 -5.48
CA ALA A 156 5.62 -0.63 -4.08
C ALA A 156 4.27 -0.37 -3.40
N GLY A 157 3.67 0.81 -3.63
CA GLY A 157 2.34 1.16 -3.15
C GLY A 157 1.25 0.27 -3.74
N LEU A 158 1.29 0.03 -5.06
CA LEU A 158 0.34 -0.86 -5.73
C LEU A 158 0.41 -2.29 -5.18
N MET A 159 1.62 -2.87 -5.07
CA MET A 159 1.79 -4.22 -4.51
C MET A 159 1.34 -4.29 -3.05
N SER A 160 1.64 -3.27 -2.25
CA SER A 160 1.20 -3.19 -0.86
C SER A 160 -0.32 -3.16 -0.75
N SER A 161 -1.00 -2.39 -1.60
CA SER A 161 -2.47 -2.30 -1.61
C SER A 161 -3.12 -3.64 -1.98
N VAL A 162 -2.63 -4.30 -3.04
CA VAL A 162 -3.10 -5.61 -3.49
C VAL A 162 -2.91 -6.63 -2.36
N LEU A 163 -1.72 -6.70 -1.77
CA LEU A 163 -1.44 -7.62 -0.66
C LEU A 163 -2.36 -7.38 0.54
N ARG A 164 -2.58 -6.13 0.95
CA ARG A 164 -3.43 -5.83 2.11
C ARG A 164 -4.86 -6.29 1.92
N VAL A 165 -5.42 -6.09 0.72
CA VAL A 165 -6.76 -6.56 0.38
C VAL A 165 -6.82 -8.08 0.38
N HIS A 166 -5.89 -8.73 -0.32
CA HIS A 166 -5.92 -10.20 -0.48
C HIS A 166 -5.59 -10.96 0.81
N LEU A 167 -4.72 -10.42 1.66
CA LEU A 167 -4.32 -11.04 2.93
C LEU A 167 -5.15 -10.53 4.12
N HIS A 168 -6.13 -9.65 3.89
CA HIS A 168 -6.91 -8.97 4.93
C HIS A 168 -6.01 -8.36 6.03
N ALA A 169 -4.86 -7.82 5.62
CA ALA A 169 -3.82 -7.30 6.50
C ALA A 169 -3.99 -5.79 6.71
N TYR A 170 -5.19 -5.37 7.10
CA TYR A 170 -5.50 -3.98 7.38
C TYR A 170 -4.85 -3.52 8.70
N ASP A 171 -4.64 -2.21 8.81
CA ASP A 171 -4.18 -1.65 10.08
C ASP A 171 -5.31 -1.65 11.11
N PRO A 172 -5.01 -2.03 12.36
CA PRO A 172 -6.00 -1.94 13.42
C PRO A 172 -6.40 -0.48 13.67
N VAL A 173 -7.69 -0.26 13.94
CA VAL A 173 -8.27 1.08 14.10
C VAL A 173 -7.54 1.88 15.18
N PHE A 174 -7.16 1.23 16.28
CA PHE A 174 -6.36 1.85 17.33
C PHE A 174 -5.02 2.42 16.82
N SER A 175 -4.31 1.69 15.94
CA SER A 175 -3.08 2.16 15.31
C SER A 175 -3.34 3.40 14.44
N MET A 176 -4.43 3.40 13.69
CA MET A 176 -4.86 4.57 12.91
C MET A 176 -5.16 5.76 13.82
N THR A 177 -5.95 5.58 14.88
CA THR A 177 -6.30 6.63 15.85
C THR A 177 -5.04 7.24 16.49
N LEU A 178 -4.06 6.41 16.87
CA LEU A 178 -2.78 6.89 17.39
C LEU A 178 -2.00 7.73 16.36
N ARG A 179 -1.95 7.32 15.08
CA ARG A 179 -1.31 8.12 14.02
C ARG A 179 -1.95 9.49 13.90
N TYR A 180 -3.26 9.55 13.97
CA TYR A 180 -4.00 10.81 13.88
C TYR A 180 -3.73 11.72 15.07
N LEU A 181 -3.74 11.17 16.29
CA LEU A 181 -3.43 11.96 17.49
C LEU A 181 -1.99 12.50 17.44
N ILE A 182 -1.02 11.69 16.99
CA ILE A 182 0.36 12.14 16.80
C ILE A 182 0.43 13.22 15.71
N SER A 183 -0.33 13.09 14.62
CA SER A 183 -0.41 14.10 13.56
C SER A 183 -0.96 15.45 14.05
N ILE A 184 -2.04 15.45 14.85
CA ILE A 184 -2.55 16.67 15.49
C ILE A 184 -1.48 17.28 16.39
N HIS A 185 -0.83 16.45 17.21
CA HIS A 185 0.21 16.89 18.12
C HIS A 185 1.39 17.52 17.38
N LYS A 186 1.82 16.94 16.25
CA LYS A 186 2.83 17.52 15.36
C LYS A 186 2.42 18.89 14.84
N VAL A 187 1.19 19.04 14.36
CA VAL A 187 0.66 20.33 13.85
C VAL A 187 0.59 21.39 14.95
N PHE A 188 0.16 21.01 16.16
CA PHE A 188 0.09 21.92 17.30
C PHE A 188 1.48 22.45 17.70
N PHE A 189 2.46 21.56 17.82
CA PHE A 189 3.85 21.93 18.16
C PHE A 189 4.52 22.74 17.03
N PHE A 190 4.26 22.39 15.78
CA PHE A 190 4.74 23.14 14.62
C PHE A 190 4.28 24.60 14.65
N ARG A 191 3.00 24.84 14.99
CA ARG A 191 2.46 26.20 15.14
C ARG A 191 3.11 27.00 16.28
N GLN A 192 3.72 26.31 17.25
CA GLN A 192 4.47 26.92 18.34
C GLN A 192 5.96 27.09 18.03
N GLY A 193 6.42 26.66 16.85
CA GLY A 193 7.84 26.69 16.46
C GLY A 193 8.69 25.65 17.18
N ILE A 194 8.08 24.64 17.81
CA ILE A 194 8.76 23.61 18.59
C ILE A 194 8.65 22.27 17.83
N VAL A 195 9.71 21.47 17.83
CA VAL A 195 9.67 20.11 17.28
C VAL A 195 8.92 19.20 18.25
N SER A 196 7.96 18.42 17.74
CA SER A 196 7.20 17.51 18.57
C SER A 196 8.10 16.42 19.20
N PRO A 197 8.08 16.24 20.53
CA PRO A 197 8.91 15.24 21.22
C PRO A 197 8.51 13.78 20.91
N ILE A 198 7.30 13.58 20.40
CA ILE A 198 6.76 12.25 20.02
C ILE A 198 6.71 12.06 18.50
N SER A 199 7.47 12.87 17.75
CA SER A 199 7.46 12.84 16.28
C SER A 199 7.95 11.50 15.72
N ASP A 200 8.90 10.86 16.41
CA ASP A 200 9.50 9.57 16.08
C ASP A 200 8.58 8.38 16.40
N LEU A 201 7.59 8.58 17.27
CA LEU A 201 6.72 7.55 17.80
C LEU A 201 5.87 6.90 16.71
N THR A 202 5.52 7.64 15.65
CA THR A 202 4.84 7.11 14.46
C THR A 202 5.71 6.06 13.75
N LYS A 203 7.01 6.30 13.58
CA LYS A 203 7.93 5.37 12.92
C LYS A 203 8.28 4.16 13.79
N ARG A 204 8.27 4.34 15.12
CA ARG A 204 8.65 3.34 16.11
C ARG A 204 7.52 2.38 16.47
N LEU A 205 6.31 2.90 16.61
CA LEU A 205 5.16 2.13 17.06
C LEU A 205 4.18 1.77 15.94
N LEU A 206 4.17 2.51 14.84
CA LEU A 206 3.17 2.38 13.79
C LEU A 206 3.89 2.04 12.48
N LEU A 207 3.31 1.12 11.69
CA LEU A 207 3.81 0.80 10.36
C LEU A 207 3.45 1.95 9.41
N GLU A 208 4.17 3.06 9.54
CA GLU A 208 3.95 4.28 8.75
C GLU A 208 4.52 4.10 7.35
N GLU A 209 3.62 3.99 6.38
CA GLU A 209 3.93 4.04 4.95
C GLU A 209 2.87 4.92 4.29
N PRO A 210 3.26 6.08 3.70
CA PRO A 210 2.31 6.92 2.97
C PRO A 210 1.92 6.18 1.69
N ASP A 211 0.65 5.74 1.63
CA ASP A 211 0.13 5.11 0.44
C ASP A 211 -0.46 6.18 -0.48
N LEU A 212 0.07 6.25 -1.71
CA LEU A 212 -0.69 6.81 -2.82
C LEU A 212 -1.88 5.87 -3.08
N PRO A 213 -3.07 6.40 -3.42
CA PRO A 213 -4.18 5.56 -3.84
C PRO A 213 -3.70 4.69 -5.00
N ALA A 214 -3.72 3.37 -4.81
CA ALA A 214 -3.38 2.47 -5.89
C ALA A 214 -4.44 2.62 -6.99
N ALA A 215 -4.00 2.73 -8.24
CA ALA A 215 -4.89 2.54 -9.38
C ALA A 215 -5.25 1.04 -9.45
N PRO A 216 -6.53 0.67 -9.62
CA PRO A 216 -6.96 -0.71 -9.63
C PRO A 216 -6.34 -1.47 -10.80
N PRO A 217 -6.10 -2.78 -10.64
CA PRO A 217 -5.85 -3.62 -11.79
C PRO A 217 -7.04 -3.51 -12.74
N GLU A 218 -6.74 -3.34 -14.02
CA GLU A 218 -7.70 -3.21 -15.13
C GLU A 218 -8.64 -4.43 -15.28
N SER A 219 -8.50 -5.48 -14.48
CA SER A 219 -9.46 -6.61 -14.43
C SER A 219 -10.72 -6.26 -13.64
N MET A 220 -10.75 -5.11 -12.94
CA MET A 220 -11.91 -4.61 -12.19
C MET A 220 -12.81 -3.64 -12.97
N TYR A 221 -12.62 -3.51 -14.29
CA TYR A 221 -13.48 -2.65 -15.13
C TYR A 221 -14.93 -3.14 -15.24
N GLU A 222 -15.23 -4.34 -14.76
CA GLU A 222 -16.56 -4.96 -14.80
C GLU A 222 -17.27 -4.96 -13.43
N ALA A 223 -16.88 -4.06 -12.52
CA ALA A 223 -17.64 -3.86 -11.28
C ALA A 223 -18.94 -3.06 -11.55
N PRO A 224 -20.07 -3.43 -10.93
CA PRO A 224 -21.31 -2.66 -11.04
C PRO A 224 -21.11 -1.22 -10.57
N PRO A 225 -21.94 -0.27 -11.06
CA PRO A 225 -21.87 1.11 -10.58
C PRO A 225 -22.07 1.15 -9.06
N PHE A 226 -21.11 1.75 -8.34
CA PHE A 226 -21.20 1.99 -6.90
C PHE A 226 -22.18 3.14 -6.62
N ASP A 227 -22.73 3.20 -5.40
CA ASP A 227 -23.59 4.32 -5.01
C ASP A 227 -22.79 5.64 -5.05
N GLU A 228 -23.35 6.67 -5.68
CA GLU A 228 -22.68 7.97 -5.83
C GLU A 228 -22.50 8.65 -4.46
N ASN A 229 -23.36 8.34 -3.48
CA ASN A 229 -23.20 8.82 -2.11
C ASN A 229 -21.91 8.29 -1.48
N ASP A 230 -21.60 7.01 -1.67
CA ASP A 230 -20.41 6.35 -1.13
C ASP A 230 -19.14 6.86 -1.82
N ILE A 231 -19.19 7.04 -3.15
CA ILE A 231 -18.09 7.64 -3.94
C ILE A 231 -17.80 9.05 -3.44
N GLN A 232 -18.83 9.87 -3.25
CA GLN A 232 -18.69 11.27 -2.87
C GLN A 232 -18.28 11.42 -1.40
N ALA A 233 -18.76 10.53 -0.51
CA ALA A 233 -18.32 10.44 0.87
C ALA A 233 -16.82 10.12 0.94
N LEU A 234 -16.35 9.12 0.18
CA LEU A 234 -14.94 8.74 0.13
C LEU A 234 -14.06 9.83 -0.52
N ALA A 235 -14.47 10.38 -1.66
CA ALA A 235 -13.73 11.43 -2.35
C ALA A 235 -13.55 12.67 -1.47
N HIS A 236 -14.61 13.09 -0.77
CA HIS A 236 -14.56 14.25 0.13
C HIS A 236 -13.78 13.97 1.41
N ALA A 237 -13.92 12.79 2.01
CA ALA A 237 -13.27 12.46 3.28
C ALA A 237 -11.76 12.21 3.16
N VAL A 238 -11.31 11.79 1.98
CA VAL A 238 -9.91 11.36 1.73
C VAL A 238 -9.17 12.37 0.84
N GLU A 239 -9.86 13.42 0.37
CA GLU A 239 -9.39 14.39 -0.64
C GLU A 239 -8.92 13.71 -1.94
N LEU A 240 -9.60 12.63 -2.32
CA LEU A 240 -9.32 11.94 -3.58
C LEU A 240 -10.08 12.59 -4.73
N THR A 241 -9.54 12.43 -5.94
CA THR A 241 -10.35 12.62 -7.15
C THR A 241 -11.49 11.61 -7.15
N ARG A 242 -12.62 11.94 -7.81
CA ARG A 242 -13.74 11.00 -7.99
C ARG A 242 -13.27 9.64 -8.51
N GLN A 243 -12.30 9.66 -9.43
CA GLN A 243 -11.70 8.44 -9.96
C GLN A 243 -10.93 7.66 -8.89
N GLY A 244 -10.12 8.33 -8.05
CA GLY A 244 -9.42 7.69 -6.94
C GLY A 244 -10.35 7.07 -5.88
N ALA A 245 -11.53 7.66 -5.66
CA ALA A 245 -12.55 7.09 -4.77
C ALA A 245 -13.19 5.82 -5.37
N ILE A 246 -13.56 5.85 -6.65
CA ILE A 246 -14.07 4.67 -7.38
C ILE A 246 -13.03 3.54 -7.34
N ASP A 247 -11.77 3.89 -7.58
CA ASP A 247 -10.64 2.98 -7.59
C ASP A 247 -10.44 2.29 -6.23
N SER A 248 -10.59 3.04 -5.14
CA SER A 248 -10.50 2.50 -3.77
C SER A 248 -11.70 1.61 -3.40
N LEU A 249 -12.92 1.95 -3.85
CA LEU A 249 -14.11 1.11 -3.68
C LEU A 249 -14.02 -0.19 -4.48
N ARG A 250 -13.42 -0.14 -5.68
CA ARG A 250 -13.13 -1.34 -6.48
C ARG A 250 -12.21 -2.28 -5.72
N PHE A 251 -11.11 -1.77 -5.18
CA PHE A 251 -10.20 -2.57 -4.35
C PHE A 251 -10.89 -3.22 -3.15
N ALA A 252 -11.84 -2.53 -2.53
CA ALA A 252 -12.60 -3.02 -1.39
C ALA A 252 -13.85 -3.85 -1.75
N LYS A 253 -14.05 -4.19 -3.04
CA LYS A 253 -15.25 -4.91 -3.53
C LYS A 253 -16.57 -4.24 -3.11
N GLY A 254 -16.59 -2.91 -3.01
CA GLY A 254 -17.77 -2.13 -2.61
C GLY A 254 -17.96 -1.94 -1.11
N ASP A 255 -17.08 -2.47 -0.24
CA ASP A 255 -17.12 -2.17 1.19
C ASP A 255 -16.46 -0.80 1.47
N LEU A 256 -17.29 0.20 1.77
CA LEU A 256 -16.84 1.56 2.08
C LEU A 256 -15.83 1.59 3.24
N PHE A 257 -16.02 0.74 4.26
CA PHE A 257 -15.16 0.71 5.44
C PHE A 257 -13.75 0.20 5.09
N GLN A 258 -13.68 -0.87 4.31
CA GLN A 258 -12.41 -1.39 3.79
C GLN A 258 -11.77 -0.41 2.80
N ALA A 259 -12.56 0.28 1.97
CA ALA A 259 -12.06 1.27 1.02
C ALA A 259 -11.35 2.43 1.75
N PHE A 260 -11.89 2.91 2.86
CA PHE A 260 -11.21 3.88 3.69
C PHE A 260 -9.90 3.32 4.29
N GLN A 261 -9.85 2.03 4.71
CA GLN A 261 -8.62 1.45 5.25
C GLN A 261 -7.52 1.23 4.20
N VAL A 262 -7.90 1.04 2.94
CA VAL A 262 -6.96 0.95 1.80
C VAL A 262 -6.25 2.29 1.58
N VAL A 263 -6.93 3.42 1.83
CA VAL A 263 -6.36 4.75 1.61
C VAL A 263 -5.82 5.34 2.92
N LYS A 264 -4.49 5.31 3.08
CA LYS A 264 -3.80 5.92 4.24
C LYS A 264 -3.60 7.43 4.10
N THR A 265 -4.64 8.22 3.83
CA THR A 265 -4.49 9.68 3.99
C THR A 265 -4.74 10.08 5.45
N PRO A 266 -4.01 11.07 5.98
CA PRO A 266 -4.18 11.55 7.36
C PRO A 266 -5.60 12.08 7.65
N PHE A 267 -6.35 12.48 6.62
CA PHE A 267 -7.74 12.94 6.72
C PHE A 267 -8.77 11.81 6.86
N VAL A 268 -8.49 10.61 6.32
CA VAL A 268 -9.32 9.41 6.50
C VAL A 268 -9.57 9.12 7.96
N ILE A 269 -8.54 9.31 8.79
CA ILE A 269 -8.61 8.97 10.21
C ILE A 269 -9.58 9.90 10.96
N TYR A 270 -9.69 11.17 10.54
CA TYR A 270 -10.66 12.12 11.09
C TYR A 270 -12.10 11.68 10.78
N TYR A 271 -12.37 11.29 9.53
CA TYR A 271 -13.70 10.85 9.11
C TYR A 271 -14.08 9.49 9.70
N PHE A 272 -13.11 8.59 9.86
CA PHE A 272 -13.28 7.29 10.52
C PHE A 272 -13.65 7.44 11.99
N LEU A 273 -12.97 8.34 12.71
CA LEU A 273 -13.30 8.67 14.10
C LEU A 273 -14.70 9.29 14.21
N ILE A 274 -15.10 10.14 13.27
CA ILE A 274 -16.43 10.77 13.24
C ILE A 274 -17.53 9.74 12.92
N LEU A 275 -17.35 8.90 11.88
CA LEU A 275 -18.31 7.85 11.51
C LEU A 275 -18.45 6.79 12.59
N TRP A 276 -17.34 6.41 13.23
CA TRP A 276 -17.38 5.46 14.34
C TRP A 276 -18.04 6.07 15.59
N TYR A 277 -17.75 7.35 15.90
CA TYR A 277 -18.43 8.09 16.96
C TYR A 277 -19.93 8.21 16.70
N LEU A 278 -20.35 8.50 15.46
CA LEU A 278 -21.75 8.54 15.06
C LEU A 278 -22.44 7.17 15.14
N LYS A 279 -21.75 6.09 14.74
CA LYS A 279 -22.31 4.73 14.77
C LYS A 279 -22.50 4.20 16.19
N PHE A 280 -21.61 4.55 17.12
CA PHE A 280 -21.74 4.20 18.54
C PHE A 280 -22.66 5.14 19.33
N SER A 281 -22.79 6.41 18.92
CA SER A 281 -23.69 7.36 19.58
C SER A 281 -25.17 7.16 19.23
N VAL A 282 -25.49 6.34 18.21
CA VAL A 282 -26.87 6.01 17.79
C VAL A 282 -27.41 4.73 18.47
N GLN A 283 -26.59 4.03 19.27
CA GLN A 283 -27.01 2.87 20.07
C GLN A 283 -27.31 3.17 21.55
N GLN A 284 -27.44 4.45 21.92
CA GLN A 284 -28.04 4.90 23.20
C GLN A 284 -29.40 5.53 22.94
#